data_AF-A0A8S2Z3M8-F1
#
_entry.id   AF-A0A8S2Z3M8-F1
#
_cell.length_a   1.000
_cell.length_b   1.000
_cell.length_c   1.000
_cell.angle_alpha   90.00
_cell.angle_beta   90.00
_cell.angle_gamma   90.00
#
_symmetry.space_group_name_H-M   'P 1'
#
loop_
_entity.id
_entity.type
_entity.pdbx_description
1 polymer ?
#
loop_
_entity_poly.entity_id
_entity_poly.type
_entity_poly.pdbx_seq_one_letter_code
_entity_poly.pdbx_strand_id
1 'polypeptide(L)'
;MIAKALNGIPPDSVIANSNYNASDSNFSNMSSSVNATADEMLAQKTDLATTLAFFVELIQFHLWVIRVGFITSYMSEPFISGFNTGAAIQVFSNQVPPFFGVDSARDIQGAFKLPRFYVRVIGSIFREINWVTTAIGAASMVFMYVVKRLNERYKAKIRILIPTELIVVIIGALVSYHLKLNEKDNVAILGTMECGLPKPKFPGFNQSSSLFTSSILIDIVSLSLSITVAKMFGQKHGYRELFAYGISNMIASCFHCFPNATSLSRSTVQDSSGGKTILVGGFTSIIVLIVILALEPLFKPLPNTVLAAIIILNLKGLLFQVKDFKYYYRIDRLEAAVWIITCGTIVLFDVDIGLPSFAILGRVGDTEFYKNIKRFPTAHQYDKLRILRFDESLYA
;
A
#
# COMPACT_ATOMS: atom_id res chain seq x y z
N MET A 1 -1.03 -5.66 2.79
CA MET A 1 -2.06 -6.05 1.82
C MET A 1 -1.56 -6.08 0.37
N ILE A 2 -1.53 -4.97 -0.40
CA ILE A 2 -1.16 -4.97 -1.84
C ILE A 2 0.21 -5.62 -2.08
N ALA A 3 1.27 -5.15 -1.43
CA ALA A 3 2.63 -5.72 -1.60
C ALA A 3 2.74 -7.24 -1.31
N LYS A 4 1.80 -7.83 -0.56
CA LYS A 4 1.77 -9.26 -0.25
C LYS A 4 0.88 -10.06 -1.20
N ALA A 5 -0.22 -9.50 -1.71
CA ALA A 5 -0.94 -10.06 -2.86
C ALA A 5 -0.02 -10.20 -4.09
N LEU A 6 0.94 -9.28 -4.21
CA LEU A 6 1.97 -9.27 -5.24
C LEU A 6 3.14 -10.22 -4.98
N ASN A 7 3.39 -10.61 -3.72
CA ASN A 7 4.49 -11.49 -3.32
C ASN A 7 4.01 -12.92 -2.95
N GLY A 8 2.69 -13.19 -2.91
CA GLY A 8 2.10 -14.45 -2.43
C GLY A 8 1.85 -15.51 -3.50
N ILE A 9 2.27 -15.25 -4.75
CA ILE A 9 2.00 -16.08 -5.92
C ILE A 9 3.35 -16.59 -6.44
N PRO A 10 3.53 -17.91 -6.60
CA PRO A 10 4.84 -18.48 -6.91
C PRO A 10 5.35 -18.05 -8.30
N PRO A 11 6.67 -17.89 -8.47
CA PRO A 11 7.31 -17.57 -9.74
C PRO A 11 7.40 -18.83 -10.65
N ASP A 12 6.32 -19.60 -10.79
CA ASP A 12 6.40 -20.89 -11.48
C ASP A 12 6.32 -20.78 -13.02
N SER A 13 6.30 -19.56 -13.57
CA SER A 13 6.40 -19.36 -15.03
C SER A 13 7.82 -19.06 -15.54
N VAL A 14 8.82 -18.90 -14.65
CA VAL A 14 10.18 -18.45 -15.06
C VAL A 14 11.15 -19.62 -15.28
N ILE A 15 10.91 -20.81 -14.70
CA ILE A 15 11.92 -21.88 -14.68
C ILE A 15 11.87 -22.79 -15.93
N ALA A 16 10.84 -22.73 -16.78
CA ALA A 16 10.63 -23.77 -17.79
C ALA A 16 11.53 -23.71 -19.04
N ASN A 17 12.38 -22.69 -19.26
CA ASN A 17 13.04 -22.52 -20.56
C ASN A 17 14.53 -22.09 -20.57
N SER A 18 15.31 -22.36 -19.51
CA SER A 18 16.77 -22.14 -19.57
C SER A 18 17.54 -23.46 -19.65
N ASN A 19 17.66 -24.04 -20.84
CA ASN A 19 18.69 -25.04 -21.11
C ASN A 19 20.05 -24.33 -21.17
N TYR A 20 20.82 -24.45 -20.10
CA TYR A 20 22.16 -23.88 -19.96
C TYR A 20 23.19 -24.64 -20.79
N ASN A 21 23.80 -23.98 -21.78
CA ASN A 21 25.13 -24.33 -22.28
C ASN A 21 26.10 -23.23 -21.87
N ALA A 22 27.05 -23.56 -20.98
CA ALA A 22 28.00 -22.63 -20.40
C ALA A 22 29.20 -22.37 -21.33
N SER A 23 29.51 -21.11 -21.61
CA SER A 23 30.85 -20.65 -21.99
C SER A 23 31.03 -19.13 -21.75
N ASP A 24 31.89 -18.82 -20.77
CA ASP A 24 32.69 -17.63 -20.46
C ASP A 24 32.44 -16.28 -21.18
N SER A 25 31.24 -15.72 -21.08
CA SER A 25 30.93 -14.29 -21.36
C SER A 25 30.06 -13.64 -20.28
N ASN A 26 30.16 -14.14 -19.05
CA ASN A 26 29.02 -14.18 -18.12
C ASN A 26 28.77 -12.94 -17.23
N PHE A 27 29.57 -11.87 -17.20
CA PHE A 27 29.26 -10.75 -16.29
C PHE A 27 28.19 -9.80 -16.84
N SER A 28 28.30 -9.40 -18.12
CA SER A 28 27.28 -8.57 -18.79
C SER A 28 25.96 -9.34 -18.97
N ASN A 29 26.07 -10.62 -19.34
CA ASN A 29 24.90 -11.50 -19.54
C ASN A 29 24.17 -11.84 -18.23
N MET A 30 24.88 -11.86 -17.09
CA MET A 30 24.30 -12.06 -15.77
C MET A 30 23.62 -10.78 -15.25
N SER A 31 24.20 -9.60 -15.49
CA SER A 31 23.50 -8.34 -15.18
C SER A 31 22.25 -8.14 -16.04
N SER A 32 22.27 -8.52 -17.32
CA SER A 32 21.09 -8.44 -18.18
C SER A 32 20.03 -9.49 -17.84
N SER A 33 20.41 -10.70 -17.40
CA SER A 33 19.45 -11.72 -16.97
C SER A 33 18.85 -11.43 -15.59
N VAL A 34 19.63 -10.85 -14.67
CA VAL A 34 19.13 -10.36 -13.37
C VAL A 34 18.20 -9.16 -13.56
N ASN A 35 18.52 -8.24 -14.48
CA ASN A 35 17.61 -7.13 -14.79
C ASN A 35 16.34 -7.62 -15.50
N ALA A 36 16.45 -8.53 -16.48
CA ALA A 36 15.29 -9.12 -17.16
C ALA A 36 14.35 -9.87 -16.19
N THR A 37 14.90 -10.62 -15.25
CA THR A 37 14.09 -11.32 -14.23
C THR A 37 13.47 -10.36 -13.21
N ALA A 38 14.16 -9.28 -12.83
CA ALA A 38 13.61 -8.22 -11.99
C ALA A 38 12.48 -7.44 -12.68
N ASP A 39 12.64 -7.12 -13.97
CA ASP A 39 11.64 -6.44 -14.79
C ASP A 39 10.41 -7.32 -15.03
N GLU A 40 10.60 -8.62 -15.28
CA GLU A 40 9.52 -9.60 -15.38
C GLU A 40 8.74 -9.74 -14.06
N MET A 41 9.44 -9.81 -12.92
CA MET A 41 8.81 -9.83 -11.61
C MET A 41 8.03 -8.55 -11.34
N LEU A 42 8.56 -7.38 -11.73
CA LEU A 42 7.89 -6.10 -11.56
C LEU A 42 6.65 -6.01 -12.44
N ALA A 43 6.76 -6.45 -13.71
CA ALA A 43 5.63 -6.55 -14.63
C ALA A 43 4.54 -7.47 -14.09
N GLN A 44 4.90 -8.66 -13.57
CA GLN A 44 3.94 -9.58 -12.95
C GLN A 44 3.26 -8.95 -11.73
N LYS A 45 4.00 -8.23 -10.89
CA LYS A 45 3.43 -7.52 -9.74
C LYS A 45 2.49 -6.40 -10.17
N THR A 46 2.83 -5.63 -11.21
CA THR A 46 1.92 -4.62 -11.74
C THR A 46 0.65 -5.24 -12.31
N ASP A 47 0.75 -6.36 -13.02
CA ASP A 47 -0.40 -7.06 -13.60
C ASP A 47 -1.36 -7.57 -12.51
N LEU A 48 -0.83 -8.23 -11.48
CA LEU A 48 -1.62 -8.68 -10.33
C LEU A 48 -2.29 -7.51 -9.59
N ALA A 49 -1.58 -6.38 -9.43
CA ALA A 49 -2.12 -5.19 -8.80
C ALA A 49 -3.31 -4.61 -9.58
N THR A 50 -3.20 -4.58 -10.91
CA THR A 50 -4.27 -4.08 -11.79
C THR A 50 -5.49 -4.96 -11.79
N THR A 51 -5.31 -6.28 -11.84
CA THR A 51 -6.42 -7.23 -11.76
C THR A 51 -7.12 -7.14 -10.41
N LEU A 52 -6.37 -7.00 -9.32
CA LEU A 52 -6.92 -6.77 -7.99
C LEU A 52 -7.69 -5.43 -7.93
N ALA A 53 -7.12 -4.34 -8.45
CA ALA A 53 -7.78 -3.04 -8.52
C ALA A 53 -9.09 -3.13 -9.29
N PHE A 54 -9.08 -3.75 -10.47
CA PHE A 54 -10.27 -3.93 -11.29
C PHE A 54 -11.38 -4.68 -10.53
N PHE A 55 -11.06 -5.78 -9.84
CA PHE A 55 -12.06 -6.51 -9.06
C PHE A 55 -12.62 -5.72 -7.89
N VAL A 56 -11.77 -5.02 -7.12
CA VAL A 56 -12.21 -4.15 -6.01
C VAL A 56 -13.23 -3.14 -6.51
N GLU A 57 -12.90 -2.43 -7.59
CA GLU A 57 -13.74 -1.35 -8.11
C GLU A 57 -14.99 -1.89 -8.83
N LEU A 58 -14.89 -3.07 -9.45
CA LEU A 58 -16.04 -3.78 -9.99
C LEU A 58 -17.04 -4.14 -8.89
N ILE A 59 -16.58 -4.66 -7.74
CA ILE A 59 -17.45 -4.98 -6.60
C ILE A 59 -18.11 -3.70 -6.07
N GLN A 60 -17.36 -2.59 -5.92
CA GLN A 60 -17.92 -1.31 -5.50
C GLN A 60 -19.00 -0.78 -6.43
N PHE A 61 -18.74 -0.87 -7.75
CA PHE A 61 -19.71 -0.48 -8.75
C PHE A 61 -20.99 -1.31 -8.63
N HIS A 62 -20.89 -2.62 -8.44
CA HIS A 62 -22.06 -3.49 -8.24
C HIS A 62 -22.81 -3.17 -6.94
N LEU A 63 -22.10 -2.95 -5.83
CA LEU A 63 -22.70 -2.55 -4.55
C LEU A 63 -23.45 -1.21 -4.68
N TRP A 64 -22.92 -0.28 -5.49
CA TRP A 64 -23.61 0.96 -5.82
C TRP A 64 -24.88 0.73 -6.65
N VAL A 65 -24.84 -0.10 -7.70
CA VAL A 65 -26.02 -0.43 -8.53
C VAL A 65 -27.15 -1.01 -7.69
N ILE A 66 -26.82 -1.91 -6.76
CA ILE A 66 -27.78 -2.55 -5.85
C ILE A 66 -28.26 -1.57 -4.75
N ARG A 67 -27.69 -0.35 -4.69
CA ARG A 67 -27.98 0.69 -3.69
C ARG A 67 -27.75 0.20 -2.26
N VAL A 68 -26.69 -0.57 -2.05
CA VAL A 68 -26.29 -1.11 -0.73
C VAL A 68 -25.74 -0.03 0.22
N GLY A 69 -25.85 1.26 -0.15
CA GLY A 69 -25.51 2.41 0.69
C GLY A 69 -26.26 2.50 2.03
N PHE A 70 -27.20 1.59 2.31
CA PHE A 70 -27.77 1.40 3.63
C PHE A 70 -26.84 0.61 4.58
N ILE A 71 -26.14 -0.43 4.09
CA ILE A 71 -25.25 -1.28 4.90
C ILE A 71 -24.07 -0.47 5.45
N THR A 72 -23.65 0.56 4.74
CA THR A 72 -22.58 1.49 5.14
C THR A 72 -22.95 2.37 6.34
N SER A 73 -24.23 2.47 6.67
CA SER A 73 -24.71 3.14 7.88
C SER A 73 -24.59 2.26 9.14
N TYR A 74 -24.31 0.95 8.97
CA TYR A 74 -24.20 -0.01 10.08
C TYR A 74 -22.77 -0.21 10.60
N MET A 75 -21.76 0.35 9.94
CA MET A 75 -20.39 0.32 10.47
C MET A 75 -20.30 1.26 11.67
N SER A 76 -19.97 0.70 12.83
CA SER A 76 -19.83 1.47 14.06
C SER A 76 -18.59 2.38 14.01
N GLU A 77 -18.70 3.58 14.55
CA GLU A 77 -17.56 4.50 14.70
C GLU A 77 -16.35 3.88 15.43
N PRO A 78 -16.51 3.09 16.53
CA PRO A 78 -15.38 2.42 17.17
C PRO A 78 -14.70 1.39 16.26
N PHE A 79 -15.44 0.70 15.39
CA PHE A 79 -14.84 -0.22 14.42
C PHE A 79 -13.95 0.53 13.42
N ILE A 80 -14.43 1.65 12.85
CA ILE A 80 -13.68 2.45 11.87
C ILE A 80 -12.42 3.08 12.51
N SER A 81 -12.54 3.64 13.72
CA SER A 81 -11.41 4.21 14.46
C SER A 81 -10.35 3.14 14.81
N GLY A 82 -10.79 1.97 15.29
CA GLY A 82 -9.90 0.85 15.59
C GLY A 82 -9.20 0.32 14.34
N PHE A 83 -9.93 0.25 13.22
CA PHE A 83 -9.39 -0.15 11.93
C PHE A 83 -8.29 0.80 11.43
N ASN A 84 -8.59 2.10 11.39
CA ASN A 84 -7.66 3.13 10.93
C ASN A 84 -6.40 3.20 11.80
N THR A 85 -6.55 3.05 13.12
CA THR A 85 -5.43 3.03 14.06
C THR A 85 -4.52 1.82 13.81
N GLY A 86 -5.09 0.62 13.67
CA GLY A 86 -4.33 -0.60 13.37
C GLY A 86 -3.60 -0.52 12.03
N ALA A 87 -4.27 -0.06 10.99
CA ALA A 87 -3.68 0.15 9.67
C ALA A 87 -2.54 1.20 9.72
N ALA A 88 -2.73 2.30 10.44
CA ALA A 88 -1.71 3.33 10.61
C ALA A 88 -0.45 2.80 11.33
N ILE A 89 -0.61 1.95 12.36
CA ILE A 89 0.50 1.29 13.05
C ILE A 89 1.27 0.39 12.08
N GLN A 90 0.57 -0.37 11.23
CA GLN A 90 1.21 -1.24 10.26
C GLN A 90 1.99 -0.47 9.19
N VAL A 91 1.39 0.61 8.63
CA VAL A 91 2.08 1.47 7.67
C VAL A 91 3.29 2.13 8.34
N PHE A 92 3.14 2.66 9.55
CA PHE A 92 4.25 3.23 10.32
C PHE A 92 5.39 2.22 10.48
N SER A 93 5.07 0.99 10.88
CA SER A 93 6.05 -0.10 11.03
C SER A 93 6.83 -0.35 9.74
N ASN A 94 6.16 -0.32 8.58
CA ASN A 94 6.80 -0.49 7.27
C ASN A 94 7.66 0.71 6.83
N GLN A 95 7.46 1.89 7.43
CA GLN A 95 8.29 3.07 7.16
C GLN A 95 9.52 3.16 8.07
N VAL A 96 9.57 2.41 9.18
CA VAL A 96 10.72 2.42 10.10
C VAL A 96 12.03 2.00 9.40
N PRO A 97 12.09 0.88 8.65
CA PRO A 97 13.33 0.49 7.98
C PRO A 97 13.91 1.51 6.98
N PRO A 98 13.15 2.04 6.00
CA PRO A 98 13.67 3.03 5.07
C PRO A 98 14.03 4.36 5.76
N PHE A 99 13.44 4.67 6.92
CA PHE A 99 13.81 5.85 7.71
C PHE A 99 15.22 5.74 8.29
N PHE A 100 15.60 4.56 8.79
CA PHE A 100 16.94 4.28 9.35
C PHE A 100 17.96 3.83 8.29
N GLY A 101 17.54 3.63 7.04
CA GLY A 101 18.41 3.16 5.96
C GLY A 101 18.82 1.70 6.11
N VAL A 102 17.96 0.88 6.72
CA VAL A 102 18.23 -0.54 6.98
C VAL A 102 17.42 -1.39 6.03
N ASP A 103 18.06 -2.37 5.41
CA ASP A 103 17.38 -3.36 4.58
C ASP A 103 16.58 -4.30 5.47
N SER A 104 15.26 -4.16 5.42
CA SER A 104 14.37 -5.10 6.09
C SER A 104 13.93 -6.19 5.15
N ALA A 105 14.17 -7.43 5.55
CA ALA A 105 13.56 -8.61 4.94
C ALA A 105 12.03 -8.46 4.98
N ARG A 106 11.44 -7.96 3.88
CA ARG A 106 10.00 -7.83 3.65
C ARG A 106 9.27 -9.19 3.63
N ASP A 107 9.99 -10.29 3.83
CA ASP A 107 9.54 -11.67 3.68
C ASP A 107 8.99 -12.33 4.95
N ILE A 108 8.68 -11.57 6.01
CA ILE A 108 8.05 -12.17 7.20
C ILE A 108 6.58 -12.50 6.88
N GLN A 109 6.30 -13.79 6.72
CA GLN A 109 4.97 -14.36 6.49
C GLN A 109 4.44 -15.11 7.73
N GLY A 110 3.12 -15.27 7.87
CA GLY A 110 2.45 -15.94 9.01
C GLY A 110 1.76 -15.01 10.02
N ALA A 111 1.15 -15.56 11.08
CA ALA A 111 0.56 -14.80 12.20
C ALA A 111 1.65 -14.20 13.12
N PHE A 112 1.32 -13.14 13.87
CA PHE A 112 2.25 -12.41 14.75
C PHE A 112 3.45 -11.81 14.00
N LYS A 113 3.20 -11.31 12.78
CA LYS A 113 4.26 -10.69 11.96
C LYS A 113 4.87 -9.49 12.64
N LEU A 114 4.03 -8.61 13.17
CA LEU A 114 4.48 -7.31 13.65
C LEU A 114 5.46 -7.44 14.82
N PRO A 115 5.21 -8.26 15.86
CA PRO A 115 6.20 -8.49 16.91
C PRO A 115 7.51 -9.08 16.39
N ARG A 116 7.46 -10.08 15.49
CA ARG A 116 8.66 -10.69 14.88
C ARG A 116 9.43 -9.71 14.01
N PHE A 117 8.70 -8.87 13.29
CA PHE A 117 9.24 -7.78 12.50
C PHE A 117 9.97 -6.77 13.38
N TYR A 118 9.36 -6.33 14.50
CA TYR A 118 10.03 -5.42 15.43
C TYR A 118 11.32 -6.02 16.02
N VAL A 119 11.31 -7.28 16.46
CA VAL A 119 12.54 -7.92 16.98
C VAL A 119 13.66 -7.91 15.93
N ARG A 120 13.33 -8.24 14.68
CA ARG A 120 14.31 -8.24 13.58
C ARG A 120 14.77 -6.82 13.22
N VAL A 121 13.84 -5.89 13.05
CA VAL A 121 14.13 -4.50 12.68
C VAL A 121 14.96 -3.84 13.76
N ILE A 122 14.63 -4.02 15.04
CA ILE A 122 15.42 -3.49 16.15
C ILE A 122 16.84 -4.10 16.11
N GLY A 123 16.96 -5.42 15.93
CA GLY A 123 18.25 -6.08 15.79
C GLY A 123 19.08 -5.58 14.61
N SER A 124 18.46 -5.33 13.46
CA SER A 124 19.12 -4.80 12.28
C SER A 124 19.48 -3.33 12.42
N ILE A 125 18.63 -2.50 13.04
CA ILE A 125 18.94 -1.10 13.37
C ILE A 125 20.19 -1.02 14.26
N PHE A 126 20.32 -1.90 15.25
CA PHE A 126 21.52 -1.89 16.09
C PHE A 126 22.81 -2.30 15.36
N ARG A 127 22.73 -2.97 14.21
CA ARG A 127 23.91 -3.50 13.48
C ARG A 127 24.26 -2.72 12.22
N GLU A 128 23.26 -2.25 11.49
CA GLU A 128 23.38 -1.77 10.10
C GLU A 128 22.82 -0.35 9.93
N ILE A 129 22.64 0.41 11.02
CA ILE A 129 22.11 1.77 10.93
C ILE A 129 23.00 2.67 10.06
N ASN A 130 22.35 3.31 9.09
CA ASN A 130 22.98 4.37 8.33
C ASN A 130 22.68 5.72 8.99
N TRP A 131 23.68 6.26 9.68
CA TRP A 131 23.57 7.53 10.42
C TRP A 131 23.26 8.73 9.50
N VAL A 132 23.79 8.75 8.28
CA VAL A 132 23.54 9.81 7.31
C VAL A 132 22.07 9.78 6.86
N THR A 133 21.58 8.59 6.51
CA THR A 133 20.17 8.38 6.14
C THR A 133 19.23 8.81 7.28
N THR A 134 19.55 8.40 8.51
CA THR A 134 18.76 8.74 9.70
C THR A 134 18.77 10.25 9.97
N ALA A 135 19.93 10.92 9.84
CA ALA A 135 20.05 12.36 10.05
C ALA A 135 19.22 13.15 9.03
N ILE A 136 19.23 12.76 7.76
CA ILE A 136 18.43 13.40 6.71
C ILE A 136 16.93 13.21 6.95
N GLY A 137 16.51 11.99 7.29
CA GLY A 137 15.12 11.68 7.66
C GLY A 137 14.66 12.49 8.87
N ALA A 138 15.47 12.54 9.92
CA ALA A 138 15.19 13.29 11.13
C ALA A 138 15.11 14.81 10.87
N ALA A 139 16.07 15.38 10.13
CA ALA A 139 16.08 16.78 9.75
C ALA A 139 14.84 17.15 8.92
N SER A 140 14.48 16.31 7.96
CA SER A 140 13.28 16.47 7.13
C SER A 140 12.01 16.45 7.98
N MET A 141 11.91 15.50 8.91
CA MET A 141 10.76 15.37 9.81
C MET A 141 10.62 16.59 10.75
N VAL A 142 11.73 17.03 11.35
CA VAL A 142 11.76 18.22 12.22
C VAL A 142 11.37 19.46 11.43
N PHE A 143 11.93 19.66 10.24
CA PHE A 143 11.60 20.79 9.38
C PHE A 143 10.09 20.83 9.06
N MET A 144 9.52 19.73 8.57
CA MET A 144 8.08 19.69 8.26
C MET A 144 7.23 19.95 9.50
N TYR A 145 7.60 19.35 10.65
CA TYR A 145 6.86 19.55 11.90
C TYR A 145 6.89 21.02 12.35
N VAL A 146 8.05 21.67 12.31
CA VAL A 146 8.22 23.08 12.67
C VAL A 146 7.41 23.97 11.73
N VAL A 147 7.53 23.77 10.41
CA VAL A 147 6.80 24.61 9.44
C VAL A 147 5.29 24.42 9.57
N LYS A 148 4.79 23.18 9.76
CA LYS A 148 3.35 22.96 10.01
C LYS A 148 2.87 23.68 11.28
N ARG A 149 3.64 23.61 12.37
CA ARG A 149 3.31 24.28 13.63
C ARG A 149 3.36 25.80 13.53
N LEU A 150 4.30 26.34 12.76
CA LEU A 150 4.37 27.77 12.46
C LEU A 150 3.19 28.21 11.59
N ASN A 151 2.85 27.42 10.57
CA ASN A 151 1.71 27.70 9.69
C ASN A 151 0.39 27.72 10.47
N GLU A 152 0.20 26.80 11.43
CA GLU A 152 -0.94 26.82 12.35
C GLU A 152 -0.95 28.06 13.26
N ARG A 153 0.21 28.44 13.82
CA ARG A 153 0.36 29.61 14.70
C ARG A 153 0.12 30.93 13.98
N TYR A 154 0.59 31.06 12.74
CA TYR A 154 0.51 32.29 11.94
C TYR A 154 -0.59 32.25 10.88
N LYS A 155 -1.54 31.31 11.00
CA LYS A 155 -2.68 31.13 10.09
C LYS A 155 -3.50 32.42 9.89
N ALA A 156 -3.52 33.31 10.89
CA ALA A 156 -4.19 34.60 10.81
C ALA A 156 -3.49 35.62 9.89
N LYS A 157 -2.18 35.48 9.65
CA LYS A 157 -1.36 36.42 8.88
C LYS A 157 -0.96 35.87 7.51
N ILE A 158 -0.83 34.55 7.38
CA ILE A 158 -0.47 33.87 6.11
C ILE A 158 -1.72 33.27 5.50
N ARG A 159 -2.18 33.83 4.38
CA ARG A 159 -3.38 33.39 3.66
C ARG A 159 -3.16 32.13 2.79
N ILE A 160 -1.90 31.74 2.57
CA ILE A 160 -1.51 30.65 1.65
C ILE A 160 -0.93 29.49 2.47
N LEU A 161 -1.50 28.29 2.30
CA LEU A 161 -0.96 27.07 2.90
C LEU A 161 0.36 26.70 2.21
N ILE A 162 1.47 26.77 2.93
CA ILE A 162 2.79 26.41 2.39
C ILE A 162 2.85 24.89 2.17
N PRO A 163 3.15 24.40 0.95
CA PRO A 163 3.25 22.97 0.67
C PRO A 163 4.56 22.40 1.23
N THR A 164 4.59 22.11 2.53
CA THR A 164 5.79 21.70 3.26
C THR A 164 6.44 20.42 2.71
N GLU A 165 5.60 19.49 2.26
CA GLU A 165 6.00 18.20 1.71
C GLU A 165 6.76 18.38 0.40
N LEU A 166 6.27 19.26 -0.48
CA LEU A 166 6.91 19.56 -1.76
C LEU A 166 8.29 20.20 -1.55
N ILE A 167 8.38 21.14 -0.62
CA ILE A 167 9.65 21.83 -0.30
C ILE A 167 10.69 20.83 0.19
N VAL A 168 10.31 19.92 1.09
CA VAL A 168 11.22 18.90 1.63
C VAL A 168 11.66 17.92 0.56
N VAL A 169 10.78 17.53 -0.36
CA VAL A 169 11.15 16.70 -1.50
C VAL A 169 12.19 17.39 -2.38
N ILE A 170 11.97 18.66 -2.72
CA ILE A 170 12.90 19.43 -3.56
C ILE A 170 14.27 19.59 -2.87
N ILE A 171 14.28 20.00 -1.60
CA ILE A 171 15.52 20.17 -0.83
C ILE A 171 16.23 18.81 -0.67
N GLY A 172 15.49 17.76 -0.33
CA GLY A 172 16.05 16.42 -0.16
C GLY A 172 16.67 15.87 -1.45
N ALA A 173 16.02 16.08 -2.60
CA ALA A 173 16.56 15.73 -3.91
C ALA A 173 17.82 16.54 -4.25
N LEU A 174 17.80 17.86 -4.04
CA LEU A 174 18.95 18.74 -4.33
C LEU A 174 20.17 18.40 -3.47
N VAL A 175 19.97 18.20 -2.17
CA VAL A 175 21.02 17.83 -1.21
C VAL A 175 21.60 16.47 -1.59
N SER A 176 20.75 15.50 -1.89
CA SER A 176 21.18 14.16 -2.30
C SER A 176 21.98 14.17 -3.60
N TYR A 177 21.54 14.97 -4.58
CA TYR A 177 22.23 15.14 -5.85
C TYR A 177 23.61 15.79 -5.70
N HIS A 178 23.71 16.91 -4.98
CA HIS A 178 24.97 17.65 -4.82
C HIS A 178 25.99 16.91 -3.95
N LEU A 179 25.53 16.23 -2.89
CA LEU A 179 26.41 15.48 -2.00
C LEU A 179 26.74 14.07 -2.52
N LYS A 180 26.05 13.61 -3.57
CA LYS A 180 26.14 12.23 -4.10
C LYS A 180 25.99 11.18 -3.00
N LEU A 181 24.95 11.35 -2.17
CA LEU A 181 24.72 10.53 -0.97
C LEU A 181 24.55 9.05 -1.26
N ASN A 182 24.08 8.70 -2.46
CA ASN A 182 23.96 7.31 -2.87
C ASN A 182 25.33 6.64 -3.03
N GLU A 183 26.26 7.30 -3.73
CA GLU A 183 27.60 6.76 -4.01
C GLU A 183 28.51 6.78 -2.78
N LYS A 184 28.42 7.84 -1.96
CA LYS A 184 29.34 8.05 -0.83
C LYS A 184 28.87 7.40 0.46
N ASP A 185 27.58 7.53 0.76
CA ASP A 185 27.03 7.20 2.07
C ASP A 185 26.05 6.02 2.00
N ASN A 186 25.94 5.32 0.86
CA ASN A 186 25.01 4.21 0.61
C ASN A 186 23.55 4.56 1.00
N VAL A 187 23.13 5.80 0.76
CA VAL A 187 21.74 6.21 1.01
C VAL A 187 20.84 5.63 -0.08
N ALA A 188 19.83 4.86 0.34
CA ALA A 188 18.83 4.33 -0.59
C ALA A 188 18.02 5.47 -1.21
N ILE A 189 18.14 5.63 -2.53
CA ILE A 189 17.38 6.60 -3.33
C ILE A 189 16.23 5.93 -4.07
N LEU A 190 15.34 6.74 -4.62
CA LEU A 190 14.18 6.29 -5.36
C LEU A 190 14.56 5.59 -6.69
N GLY A 191 15.58 6.09 -7.38
CA GLY A 191 16.07 5.50 -8.63
C GLY A 191 15.32 5.95 -9.89
N THR A 192 15.58 5.28 -11.01
CA THR A 192 14.92 5.55 -12.29
C THR A 192 13.50 5.00 -12.32
N MET A 193 12.58 5.74 -12.91
CA MET A 193 11.20 5.32 -13.10
C MET A 193 10.84 5.41 -14.57
N GLU A 194 10.02 4.47 -15.07
CA GLU A 194 9.48 4.56 -16.42
C GLU A 194 8.59 5.80 -16.54
N CYS A 195 9.10 6.85 -17.19
CA CYS A 195 8.31 8.05 -17.43
C CYS A 195 7.51 7.96 -18.71
N GLY A 196 6.25 8.36 -18.60
CA GLY A 196 5.28 8.27 -19.67
C GLY A 196 3.94 7.79 -19.18
N LEU A 197 2.92 7.96 -20.04
CA LEU A 197 1.63 7.36 -19.78
C LEU A 197 1.74 5.85 -20.06
N PRO A 198 1.42 4.97 -19.08
CA PRO A 198 1.42 3.54 -19.33
C PRO A 198 0.42 3.22 -20.43
N LYS A 199 0.78 2.30 -21.32
CA LYS A 199 -0.13 1.84 -22.37
C LYS A 199 -1.36 1.22 -21.71
N PRO A 200 -2.59 1.57 -22.15
CA PRO A 200 -3.79 0.95 -21.61
C PRO A 200 -3.71 -0.57 -21.80
N LYS A 201 -3.75 -1.32 -20.70
CA LYS A 201 -3.74 -2.77 -20.71
C LYS A 201 -4.93 -3.26 -19.92
N PHE A 202 -5.69 -4.16 -20.52
CA PHE A 202 -6.80 -4.79 -19.82
C PHE A 202 -6.25 -5.78 -18.77
N PRO A 203 -6.80 -5.82 -17.54
CA PRO A 203 -6.29 -6.68 -16.48
C PRO A 203 -6.36 -8.17 -16.86
N GLY A 204 -5.29 -8.92 -16.61
CA GLY A 204 -5.21 -10.34 -16.93
C GLY A 204 -6.05 -11.19 -15.95
N PHE A 205 -6.94 -12.04 -16.47
CA PHE A 205 -7.82 -12.89 -15.64
C PHE A 205 -7.24 -14.26 -15.27
N ASN A 206 -5.97 -14.53 -15.59
CA ASN A 206 -5.36 -15.85 -15.42
C ASN A 206 -5.34 -16.36 -13.96
N GLN A 207 -5.44 -15.46 -12.97
CA GLN A 207 -5.46 -15.79 -11.54
C GLN A 207 -6.67 -15.20 -10.80
N SER A 208 -7.76 -14.96 -11.53
CA SER A 208 -8.95 -14.24 -11.06
C SER A 208 -9.57 -14.81 -9.78
N SER A 209 -9.71 -16.13 -9.65
CA SER A 209 -10.37 -16.74 -8.49
C SER A 209 -9.66 -16.46 -7.15
N SER A 210 -8.32 -16.43 -7.14
CA SER A 210 -7.55 -16.13 -5.91
C SER A 210 -7.64 -14.65 -5.53
N LEU A 211 -7.63 -13.79 -6.55
CA LEU A 211 -7.61 -12.35 -6.38
C LEU A 211 -9.00 -11.83 -6.02
N PHE A 212 -10.07 -12.48 -6.47
CA PHE A 212 -11.44 -12.08 -6.19
C PHE A 212 -11.73 -12.08 -4.68
N THR A 213 -11.40 -13.15 -3.97
CA THR A 213 -11.57 -13.22 -2.50
C THR A 213 -10.77 -12.13 -1.79
N SER A 214 -9.55 -11.85 -2.27
CA SER A 214 -8.71 -10.78 -1.72
C SER A 214 -9.27 -9.38 -1.99
N SER A 215 -9.96 -9.23 -3.13
CA SER A 215 -10.58 -7.98 -3.53
C SER A 215 -11.77 -7.63 -2.65
N ILE A 216 -12.55 -8.61 -2.18
CA ILE A 216 -13.69 -8.37 -1.26
C ILE A 216 -13.22 -7.70 0.04
N LEU A 217 -12.11 -8.17 0.62
CA LEU A 217 -11.59 -7.57 1.86
C LEU A 217 -11.06 -6.15 1.63
N ILE A 218 -10.28 -5.95 0.56
CA ILE A 218 -9.77 -4.61 0.19
C ILE A 218 -10.93 -3.68 -0.11
N ASP A 219 -11.98 -4.18 -0.75
CA ASP A 219 -13.19 -3.45 -1.06
C ASP A 219 -13.89 -2.97 0.21
N ILE A 220 -14.18 -3.85 1.17
CA ILE A 220 -14.81 -3.48 2.44
C ILE A 220 -14.04 -2.34 3.13
N VAL A 221 -12.71 -2.40 3.10
CA VAL A 221 -11.83 -1.38 3.66
C VAL A 221 -11.91 -0.06 2.88
N SER A 222 -11.78 -0.12 1.54
CA SER A 222 -11.83 1.05 0.66
C SER A 222 -13.19 1.75 0.72
N LEU A 223 -14.27 0.96 0.76
CA LEU A 223 -15.64 1.40 0.97
C LEU A 223 -15.77 2.11 2.31
N SER A 224 -15.31 1.50 3.42
CA SER A 224 -15.34 2.08 4.77
C SER A 224 -14.68 3.46 4.84
N LEU A 225 -13.50 3.61 4.24
CA LEU A 225 -12.80 4.90 4.15
C LEU A 225 -13.59 5.92 3.33
N SER A 226 -14.10 5.52 2.17
CA SER A 226 -14.88 6.40 1.29
C SER A 226 -16.16 6.87 1.95
N ILE A 227 -16.86 6.01 2.69
CA ILE A 227 -18.05 6.39 3.48
C ILE A 227 -17.67 7.37 4.59
N THR A 228 -16.54 7.15 5.27
CA THR A 228 -16.08 8.02 6.35
C THR A 228 -15.87 9.45 5.85
N VAL A 229 -15.22 9.60 4.70
CA VAL A 229 -15.03 10.91 4.05
C VAL A 229 -16.38 11.46 3.55
N ALA A 230 -17.19 10.64 2.90
CA ALA A 230 -18.51 11.04 2.41
C ALA A 230 -19.47 11.46 3.54
N LYS A 231 -19.40 10.87 4.74
CA LYS A 231 -20.20 11.33 5.90
C LYS A 231 -19.71 12.69 6.39
N MET A 232 -18.41 12.89 6.50
CA MET A 232 -17.82 14.17 6.94
C MET A 232 -18.13 15.34 6.00
N PHE A 233 -18.08 15.12 4.67
CA PHE A 233 -18.30 16.17 3.68
C PHE A 233 -19.70 16.17 3.07
N GLY A 234 -20.36 15.02 2.98
CA GLY A 234 -21.71 14.85 2.45
C GLY A 234 -22.78 15.44 3.35
N GLN A 235 -22.62 15.40 4.68
CA GLN A 235 -23.49 16.16 5.60
C GLN A 235 -23.38 17.68 5.38
N LYS A 236 -22.24 18.15 4.86
CA LYS A 236 -21.96 19.57 4.64
C LYS A 236 -22.36 20.05 3.23
N HIS A 237 -22.34 19.18 2.22
CA HIS A 237 -22.47 19.57 0.81
C HIS A 237 -23.32 18.66 -0.11
N GLY A 238 -23.84 17.51 0.37
CA GLY A 238 -24.85 16.72 -0.35
C GLY A 238 -24.39 15.96 -1.62
N TYR A 239 -23.12 15.57 -1.73
CA TYR A 239 -22.55 14.95 -2.94
C TYR A 239 -22.90 13.46 -3.11
N ARG A 240 -23.08 13.04 -4.38
CA ARG A 240 -23.23 11.62 -4.80
C ARG A 240 -21.88 11.06 -5.26
N GLU A 241 -21.03 10.67 -4.30
CA GLU A 241 -19.63 10.34 -4.59
C GLU A 241 -19.41 8.91 -5.10
N LEU A 242 -20.19 7.94 -4.64
CA LEU A 242 -19.87 6.51 -4.86
C LEU A 242 -19.95 6.05 -6.33
N PHE A 243 -20.83 6.63 -7.14
CA PHE A 243 -20.95 6.30 -8.58
C PHE A 243 -19.73 6.75 -9.38
N ALA A 244 -19.38 8.04 -9.24
CA ALA A 244 -18.25 8.64 -9.95
C ALA A 244 -16.95 7.97 -9.52
N TYR A 245 -16.84 7.64 -8.23
CA TYR A 245 -15.72 6.91 -7.66
C TYR A 245 -15.49 5.56 -8.37
N GLY A 246 -16.48 4.66 -8.34
CA GLY A 246 -16.34 3.31 -8.93
C GLY A 246 -16.05 3.32 -10.43
N ILE A 247 -16.70 4.20 -11.22
CA ILE A 247 -16.41 4.32 -12.65
C ILE A 247 -15.00 4.86 -12.90
N SER A 248 -14.60 5.92 -12.19
CA SER A 248 -13.29 6.53 -12.39
C SER A 248 -12.15 5.56 -12.09
N ASN A 249 -12.32 4.71 -11.08
CA ASN A 249 -11.32 3.75 -10.67
C ASN A 249 -11.29 2.50 -11.56
N MET A 250 -12.45 2.06 -12.06
CA MET A 250 -12.51 1.00 -13.06
C MET A 250 -11.75 1.41 -14.33
N ILE A 251 -11.91 2.66 -14.78
CA ILE A 251 -11.11 3.21 -15.89
C ILE A 251 -9.63 3.29 -15.50
N ALA A 252 -9.30 3.76 -14.30
CA ALA A 252 -7.91 3.87 -13.83
C ALA A 252 -7.19 2.51 -13.78
N SER A 253 -7.90 1.42 -13.47
CA SER A 253 -7.33 0.07 -13.41
C SER A 253 -6.72 -0.39 -14.74
N CYS A 254 -7.24 0.10 -15.87
CA CYS A 254 -6.69 -0.15 -17.21
C CYS A 254 -5.34 0.56 -17.48
N PHE A 255 -4.92 1.48 -16.60
CA PHE A 255 -3.69 2.28 -16.70
C PHE A 255 -2.67 1.91 -15.61
N HIS A 256 -2.57 0.62 -15.25
CA HIS A 256 -1.59 0.14 -14.26
C HIS A 256 -1.77 0.72 -12.84
N CYS A 257 -2.98 1.11 -12.47
CA CYS A 257 -3.27 1.69 -11.16
C CYS A 257 -3.57 0.63 -10.08
N PHE A 258 -3.17 0.96 -8.86
CA PHE A 258 -3.58 0.26 -7.64
C PHE A 258 -5.02 0.61 -7.25
N PRO A 259 -5.71 -0.24 -6.47
CA PRO A 259 -6.98 0.15 -5.87
C PRO A 259 -6.76 1.44 -5.09
N ASN A 260 -7.57 2.46 -5.37
CA ASN A 260 -7.42 3.76 -4.72
C ASN A 260 -8.50 3.92 -3.64
N ALA A 261 -8.28 4.91 -2.77
CA ALA A 261 -9.13 5.24 -1.63
C ALA A 261 -9.33 6.75 -1.59
N THR A 262 -10.49 7.21 -1.12
CA THR A 262 -10.71 8.63 -0.87
C THR A 262 -9.74 9.13 0.22
N SER A 263 -9.02 10.24 -0.04
CA SER A 263 -7.99 10.75 0.87
C SER A 263 -8.52 11.87 1.75
N LEU A 264 -8.70 11.58 3.04
CA LEU A 264 -9.14 12.57 4.03
C LEU A 264 -8.22 13.80 4.10
N SER A 265 -6.89 13.58 4.08
CA SER A 265 -5.91 14.67 4.17
C SER A 265 -5.97 15.62 2.97
N ARG A 266 -6.17 15.11 1.75
CA ARG A 266 -6.28 15.95 0.55
C ARG A 266 -7.61 16.69 0.49
N SER A 267 -8.73 16.02 0.83
CA SER A 267 -10.05 16.65 0.84
C SER A 267 -10.16 17.76 1.89
N THR A 268 -9.58 17.58 3.08
CA THR A 268 -9.54 18.62 4.14
C THR A 268 -8.69 19.82 3.73
N VAL A 269 -7.54 19.61 3.08
CA VAL A 269 -6.73 20.70 2.53
C VAL A 269 -7.47 21.46 1.43
N GLN A 270 -8.19 20.75 0.55
CA GLN A 270 -9.00 21.38 -0.50
C GLN A 270 -10.17 22.20 0.06
N ASP A 271 -10.92 21.66 1.03
CA ASP A 271 -12.04 22.35 1.70
C ASP A 271 -11.54 23.57 2.48
N SER A 272 -10.45 23.42 3.24
CA SER A 272 -9.85 24.53 4.00
C SER A 272 -9.22 25.61 3.12
N SER A 273 -8.81 25.27 1.90
CA SER A 273 -8.35 26.23 0.89
C SER A 273 -9.50 26.91 0.15
N GLY A 274 -10.76 26.57 0.46
CA GLY A 274 -11.95 27.16 -0.16
C GLY A 274 -12.30 26.58 -1.53
N GLY A 275 -11.82 25.38 -1.88
CA GLY A 275 -12.15 24.70 -3.12
C GLY A 275 -13.60 24.23 -3.15
N LYS A 276 -14.46 24.94 -3.89
CA LYS A 276 -15.92 24.68 -3.95
C LYS A 276 -16.40 23.99 -5.23
N THR A 277 -15.54 23.87 -6.24
CA THR A 277 -15.92 23.42 -7.60
C THR A 277 -15.16 22.17 -8.02
N ILE A 278 -15.78 21.30 -8.81
CA ILE A 278 -15.16 20.09 -9.40
C ILE A 278 -13.91 20.44 -10.24
N LEU A 279 -13.86 21.65 -10.81
CA LEU A 279 -12.70 22.15 -11.57
C LEU A 279 -11.38 22.07 -10.79
N VAL A 280 -11.41 22.19 -9.45
CA VAL A 280 -10.20 22.06 -8.62
C VAL A 280 -9.57 20.69 -8.80
N GLY A 281 -10.38 19.63 -8.82
CA GLY A 281 -9.92 18.27 -9.10
C GLY A 281 -9.29 18.14 -10.48
N GLY A 282 -9.92 18.71 -11.52
CA GLY A 282 -9.39 18.73 -12.88
C GLY A 282 -8.01 19.41 -12.98
N PHE A 283 -7.86 20.59 -12.37
CA PHE A 283 -6.56 21.28 -12.31
C PHE A 283 -5.51 20.44 -11.57
N THR A 284 -5.86 19.83 -10.44
CA THR A 284 -4.91 18.97 -9.71
C THR A 284 -4.47 17.76 -10.54
N SER A 285 -5.38 17.13 -11.30
CA SER A 285 -5.05 16.01 -12.17
C SER A 285 -4.11 16.41 -13.31
N ILE A 286 -4.30 17.60 -13.91
CA ILE A 286 -3.40 18.12 -14.95
C ILE A 286 -2.01 18.36 -14.39
N ILE A 287 -1.91 18.96 -13.19
CA ILE A 287 -0.61 19.16 -12.52
C ILE A 287 0.07 17.83 -12.24
N VAL A 288 -0.65 16.83 -11.71
CA VAL A 288 -0.11 15.50 -11.47
C VAL A 288 0.36 14.83 -12.77
N LEU A 289 -0.40 14.98 -13.86
CA LEU A 289 0.00 14.46 -15.17
C LEU A 289 1.31 15.10 -15.66
N ILE A 290 1.46 16.42 -15.53
CA ILE A 290 2.71 17.12 -15.88
C ILE A 290 3.88 16.60 -15.02
N VAL A 291 3.65 16.40 -13.73
CA VAL A 291 4.66 15.86 -12.81
C VAL A 291 5.11 14.46 -13.24
N ILE A 292 4.18 13.57 -13.59
CA ILE A 292 4.52 12.21 -14.04
C ILE A 292 5.28 12.23 -15.37
N LEU A 293 4.96 13.15 -16.29
CA LEU A 293 5.58 13.19 -17.61
C LEU A 293 6.95 13.89 -17.64
N ALA A 294 7.20 14.86 -16.74
CA ALA A 294 8.36 15.74 -16.85
C ALA A 294 9.31 15.73 -15.64
N LEU A 295 8.90 15.23 -14.47
CA LEU A 295 9.68 15.40 -13.24
C LEU A 295 10.52 14.16 -12.83
N GLU A 296 10.70 13.17 -13.71
CA GLU A 296 11.66 12.06 -13.48
C GLU A 296 13.01 12.49 -12.92
N PRO A 297 13.75 13.43 -13.58
CA PRO A 297 15.11 13.75 -13.15
C PRO A 297 15.14 14.39 -11.77
N LEU A 298 14.02 15.00 -11.33
CA LEU A 298 13.92 15.60 -10.00
C LEU A 298 13.72 14.55 -8.92
N PHE A 299 13.01 13.45 -9.20
CA PHE A 299 12.73 12.39 -8.23
C PHE A 299 13.83 11.33 -8.17
N LYS A 300 14.60 11.12 -9.23
CA LYS A 300 15.67 10.11 -9.29
C LYS A 300 16.65 10.15 -8.09
N PRO A 301 17.21 11.31 -7.69
CA PRO A 301 18.15 11.38 -6.56
C PRO A 301 17.46 11.40 -5.19
N LEU A 302 16.12 11.38 -5.12
CA LEU A 302 15.39 11.57 -3.88
C LEU A 302 15.63 10.40 -2.89
N PRO A 303 16.07 10.67 -1.65
CA PRO A 303 16.26 9.62 -0.65
C PRO A 303 14.94 8.99 -0.18
N ASN A 304 14.90 7.67 -0.06
CA ASN A 304 13.73 6.93 0.44
C ASN A 304 13.37 7.32 1.89
N THR A 305 14.35 7.74 2.70
CA THR A 305 14.12 8.24 4.07
C THR A 305 13.25 9.50 4.11
N VAL A 306 13.35 10.37 3.09
CA VAL A 306 12.53 11.58 3.00
C VAL A 306 11.07 11.20 2.75
N LEU A 307 10.81 10.22 1.87
CA LEU A 307 9.46 9.69 1.65
C LEU A 307 8.91 9.05 2.93
N ALA A 308 9.72 8.24 3.61
CA ALA A 308 9.33 7.61 4.88
C ALA A 308 8.96 8.67 5.93
N ALA A 309 9.75 9.73 6.07
CA ALA A 309 9.48 10.84 6.99
C ALA A 309 8.16 11.55 6.67
N ILE A 310 7.84 11.78 5.38
CA ILE A 310 6.57 12.37 4.95
C ILE A 310 5.40 11.47 5.34
N ILE A 311 5.51 10.16 5.09
CA ILE A 311 4.46 9.19 5.44
C ILE A 311 4.25 9.15 6.95
N ILE A 312 5.32 9.03 7.75
CA ILE A 312 5.26 9.03 9.21
C ILE A 312 4.55 10.28 9.74
N LEU A 313 4.92 11.46 9.24
CA LEU A 313 4.32 12.72 9.67
C LEU A 313 2.82 12.80 9.32
N ASN A 314 2.44 12.32 8.13
CA ASN A 314 1.04 12.34 7.68
C ASN A 314 0.17 11.30 8.40
N LEU A 315 0.76 10.20 8.90
CA LEU A 315 0.06 9.22 9.74
C LEU A 315 -0.24 9.72 11.15
N LYS A 316 0.37 10.82 11.59
CA LYS A 316 0.14 11.40 12.92
C LYS A 316 -1.35 11.51 13.24
N GLY A 317 -2.17 12.05 12.33
CA GLY A 317 -3.61 12.22 12.57
C GLY A 317 -4.33 10.91 12.87
N LEU A 318 -4.03 9.85 12.11
CA LEU A 318 -4.63 8.53 12.29
C LEU A 318 -4.11 7.85 13.56
N LEU A 319 -2.81 7.95 13.87
CA LEU A 319 -2.24 7.38 15.09
C LEU A 319 -2.80 8.04 16.36
N PHE A 320 -3.18 9.32 16.31
CA PHE A 320 -3.79 10.01 17.45
C PHE A 320 -5.19 9.47 17.79
N GLN A 321 -5.86 8.74 16.88
CA GLN A 321 -7.13 8.04 17.15
C GLN A 321 -7.00 6.94 18.22
N VAL A 322 -5.77 6.54 18.58
CA VAL A 322 -5.53 5.70 19.77
C VAL A 322 -6.12 6.30 21.05
N LYS A 323 -6.28 7.63 21.10
CA LYS A 323 -6.91 8.31 22.24
C LYS A 323 -8.42 8.10 22.29
N ASP A 324 -9.06 7.76 21.18
CA ASP A 324 -10.49 7.48 21.09
C ASP A 324 -10.83 6.25 21.95
N PHE A 325 -9.90 5.31 22.13
CA PHE A 325 -10.09 4.18 23.04
C PHE A 325 -10.48 4.61 24.45
N LYS A 326 -9.85 5.67 24.99
CA LYS A 326 -10.17 6.18 26.33
C LYS A 326 -11.57 6.80 26.38
N TYR A 327 -12.02 7.37 25.26
CA TYR A 327 -13.36 7.91 25.11
C TYR A 327 -14.40 6.79 25.07
N TYR A 328 -14.23 5.79 24.19
CA TYR A 328 -15.13 4.64 24.10
C TYR A 328 -15.20 3.85 25.40
N TYR A 329 -14.06 3.61 26.06
CA TYR A 329 -14.01 2.90 27.34
C TYR A 329 -14.81 3.61 28.47
N ARG A 330 -14.95 4.93 28.40
CA ARG A 330 -15.75 5.70 29.36
C ARG A 330 -17.24 5.68 29.04
N ILE A 331 -17.62 5.42 27.80
CA ILE A 331 -19.02 5.39 27.35
C ILE A 331 -19.59 3.99 27.54
N ASP A 332 -19.01 3.01 26.83
CA ASP A 332 -19.46 1.63 26.88
C ASP A 332 -18.27 0.66 26.71
N ARG A 333 -18.25 -0.37 27.55
CA ARG A 333 -17.26 -1.45 27.48
C ARG A 333 -17.37 -2.25 26.21
N LEU A 334 -18.57 -2.40 25.63
CA LEU A 334 -18.76 -3.12 24.36
C LEU A 334 -18.15 -2.35 23.18
N GLU A 335 -18.33 -1.03 23.10
CA GLU A 335 -17.69 -0.20 22.07
C GLU A 335 -16.17 -0.21 22.18
N ALA A 336 -15.65 -0.15 23.41
CA ALA A 336 -14.21 -0.28 23.66
C ALA A 336 -13.67 -1.67 23.31
N ALA A 337 -14.47 -2.73 23.54
CA ALA A 337 -14.13 -4.09 23.15
C ALA A 337 -14.07 -4.24 21.63
N VAL A 338 -15.04 -3.68 20.89
CA VAL A 338 -15.00 -3.65 19.42
C VAL A 338 -13.73 -2.94 18.94
N TRP A 339 -13.42 -1.76 19.48
CA TRP A 339 -12.23 -1.01 19.09
C TRP A 339 -10.92 -1.80 19.31
N ILE A 340 -10.74 -2.41 20.49
CA ILE A 340 -9.50 -3.13 20.83
C ILE A 340 -9.38 -4.44 20.02
N ILE A 341 -10.48 -5.15 19.78
CA ILE A 341 -10.49 -6.38 18.98
C ILE A 341 -10.16 -6.06 17.53
N THR A 342 -10.75 -5.01 16.96
CA THR A 342 -10.47 -4.59 15.57
C THR A 342 -9.03 -4.14 15.42
N CYS A 343 -8.56 -3.22 16.28
CA CYS A 343 -7.18 -2.74 16.24
C CYS A 343 -6.18 -3.88 16.48
N GLY A 344 -6.42 -4.71 17.49
CA GLY A 344 -5.56 -5.84 17.85
C GLY A 344 -5.47 -6.88 16.73
N THR A 345 -6.60 -7.19 16.09
CA THR A 345 -6.63 -8.12 14.95
C THR A 345 -5.76 -7.62 13.80
N ILE A 346 -5.90 -6.37 13.40
CA ILE A 346 -5.11 -5.81 12.28
C ILE A 346 -3.62 -5.77 12.61
N VAL A 347 -3.27 -5.38 13.84
CA VAL A 347 -1.88 -5.28 14.30
C VAL A 347 -1.21 -6.66 14.38
N LEU A 348 -1.91 -7.68 14.88
CA LEU A 348 -1.33 -9.01 15.11
C LEU A 348 -1.39 -9.91 13.89
N PHE A 349 -2.48 -9.83 13.14
CA PHE A 349 -2.85 -10.79 12.11
C PHE A 349 -2.80 -10.22 10.70
N ASP A 350 -2.51 -8.92 10.55
CA ASP A 350 -2.67 -8.20 9.27
C ASP A 350 -4.16 -8.20 8.84
N VAL A 351 -4.55 -7.38 7.87
CA VAL A 351 -5.93 -7.40 7.33
C VAL A 351 -6.23 -8.74 6.62
N ASP A 352 -5.19 -9.53 6.36
CA ASP A 352 -5.18 -10.69 5.49
C ASP A 352 -5.68 -11.99 6.15
N ILE A 353 -5.82 -12.10 7.48
CA ILE A 353 -6.30 -13.35 8.11
C ILE A 353 -7.80 -13.59 7.92
N GLY A 354 -8.54 -12.61 7.38
CA GLY A 354 -9.88 -12.85 6.85
C GLY A 354 -9.89 -13.58 5.50
N LEU A 355 -8.73 -13.89 4.91
CA LEU A 355 -8.64 -14.63 3.64
C LEU A 355 -8.69 -16.13 3.92
N PRO A 356 -9.73 -16.86 3.44
CA PRO A 356 -9.68 -18.31 3.46
C PRO A 356 -8.49 -18.77 2.63
N SER A 357 -7.48 -19.29 3.33
CA SER A 357 -6.29 -19.85 2.70
C SER A 357 -6.68 -21.17 2.05
N PHE A 358 -6.64 -21.22 0.72
CA PHE A 358 -6.87 -22.46 -0.03
C PHE A 358 -5.54 -23.04 -0.48
N ALA A 359 -5.35 -24.33 -0.24
CA ALA A 359 -4.23 -25.10 -0.74
C ALA A 359 -4.65 -25.78 -2.05
N ILE A 360 -3.92 -25.52 -3.13
CA ILE A 360 -4.00 -26.35 -4.34
C ILE A 360 -3.22 -27.62 -4.04
N LEU A 361 -3.92 -28.75 -4.09
CA LEU A 361 -3.35 -30.06 -3.85
C LEU A 361 -2.90 -30.69 -5.16
N GLY A 362 -1.71 -31.29 -5.14
CA GLY A 362 -1.19 -32.17 -6.18
C GLY A 362 -0.93 -33.55 -5.61
N ARG A 363 -0.91 -34.56 -6.48
CA ARG A 363 -0.65 -35.95 -6.09
C ARG A 363 0.85 -36.18 -6.01
N VAL A 364 1.34 -36.71 -4.89
CA VAL A 364 2.77 -36.98 -4.70
C VAL A 364 3.13 -38.33 -5.34
N GLY A 365 3.76 -38.29 -6.52
CA GLY A 365 4.14 -39.48 -7.30
C GLY A 365 2.98 -40.46 -7.55
N ASP A 366 3.26 -41.77 -7.44
CA ASP A 366 2.26 -42.83 -7.62
C ASP A 366 1.41 -43.13 -6.37
N THR A 367 1.50 -42.31 -5.33
CA THR A 367 0.75 -42.53 -4.09
C THR A 367 -0.66 -41.91 -4.13
N GLU A 368 -1.54 -42.34 -3.23
CA GLU A 368 -2.88 -41.75 -3.04
C GLU A 368 -2.84 -40.43 -2.24
N PHE A 369 -1.66 -39.94 -1.85
CA PHE A 369 -1.54 -38.75 -1.01
C PHE A 369 -1.54 -37.47 -1.84
N TYR A 370 -2.54 -36.63 -1.58
CA TYR A 370 -2.66 -35.28 -2.11
C TYR A 370 -2.08 -34.28 -1.11
N LYS A 371 -1.06 -33.52 -1.52
CA LYS A 371 -0.38 -32.53 -0.68
C LYS A 371 -0.27 -31.18 -1.39
N ASN A 372 -0.12 -30.12 -0.59
CA ASN A 372 -0.01 -28.75 -1.09
C ASN A 372 1.24 -28.63 -1.98
N ILE A 373 1.03 -28.24 -3.25
CA ILE A 373 2.08 -28.14 -4.26
C ILE A 373 3.15 -27.13 -3.86
N LYS A 374 2.78 -26.05 -3.15
CA LYS A 374 3.71 -25.03 -2.65
C LYS A 374 4.68 -25.58 -1.58
N ARG A 375 4.29 -26.65 -0.89
CA ARG A 375 5.06 -27.26 0.21
C ARG A 375 5.77 -28.55 -0.21
N PHE A 376 5.30 -29.19 -1.27
CA PHE A 376 5.85 -30.43 -1.80
C PHE A 376 6.00 -30.32 -3.32
N PRO A 377 7.19 -29.96 -3.84
CA PRO A 377 7.43 -29.80 -5.28
C PRO A 377 7.38 -31.13 -6.07
N THR A 378 7.32 -32.28 -5.39
CA THR A 378 7.10 -33.61 -6.00
C THR A 378 5.63 -33.93 -6.26
N ALA A 379 4.72 -32.99 -5.97
CA ALA A 379 3.28 -33.14 -6.19
C ALA A 379 2.90 -32.72 -7.61
N HIS A 380 2.46 -33.67 -8.44
CA HIS A 380 2.00 -33.42 -9.80
C HIS A 380 0.51 -33.02 -9.83
N GLN A 381 0.19 -32.01 -10.64
CA GLN A 381 -1.17 -31.54 -10.87
C GLN A 381 -1.73 -32.18 -12.14
N TYR A 382 -3.02 -32.56 -12.14
CA TYR A 382 -3.70 -33.05 -13.33
C TYR A 382 -4.16 -31.87 -14.22
N ASP A 383 -3.85 -31.90 -15.51
CA ASP A 383 -4.12 -30.79 -16.46
C ASP A 383 -5.60 -30.39 -16.57
N LYS A 384 -6.53 -31.31 -16.27
CA LYS A 384 -7.99 -31.08 -16.36
C LYS A 384 -8.72 -31.07 -15.01
N LEU A 385 -8.03 -31.26 -13.88
CA LEU A 385 -8.65 -31.37 -12.56
C LEU A 385 -7.88 -30.55 -11.51
N ARG A 386 -8.54 -29.56 -10.90
CA ARG A 386 -7.98 -28.81 -9.77
C ARG A 386 -8.63 -29.25 -8.47
N ILE A 387 -7.82 -29.75 -7.55
CA ILE A 387 -8.27 -30.15 -6.21
C ILE A 387 -7.91 -29.03 -5.23
N LEU A 388 -8.94 -28.44 -4.62
CA LEU A 388 -8.82 -27.36 -3.66
C LEU A 388 -9.14 -27.88 -2.27
N ARG A 389 -8.25 -27.63 -1.32
CA ARG A 389 -8.50 -27.85 0.11
C ARG A 389 -8.61 -26.52 0.81
N PHE A 390 -9.73 -26.32 1.51
CA PHE A 390 -9.89 -25.22 2.46
C PHE A 390 -9.19 -25.63 3.76
N ASP A 391 -8.19 -24.87 4.17
CA ASP A 391 -7.42 -25.17 5.38
C ASP A 391 -8.07 -24.59 6.66
N GLU A 392 -9.23 -23.94 6.54
CA GLU A 392 -9.98 -23.36 7.66
C GLU A 392 -11.45 -23.83 7.72
N SER A 393 -12.03 -23.76 8.92
CA SER A 393 -13.46 -24.03 9.17
C SER A 393 -14.32 -23.05 8.39
N LEU A 394 -15.31 -23.56 7.65
CA LEU A 394 -16.30 -22.74 6.93
C LEU A 394 -17.31 -22.03 7.85
N TYR A 395 -17.24 -22.29 9.16
CA TYR A 395 -18.11 -21.67 10.16
C TYR A 395 -17.25 -20.90 11.17
N ALA A 396 -17.54 -19.60 11.28
CA ALA A 396 -17.12 -18.73 12.37
C ALA A 396 -18.08 -18.89 13.56
#